data_AF-A0A1M3N421-F1
#
_entry.id   AF-A0A1M3N421-F1
#
_cell.length_a   1.000
_cell.length_b   1.000
_cell.length_c   1.000
_cell.angle_alpha   90.00
_cell.angle_beta   90.00
_cell.angle_gamma   90.00
#
_symmetry.space_group_name_H-M   'P 1'
#
loop_
_entity.id
_entity.type
_entity.pdbx_description
1 polymer ?
#
loop_
_entity_poly.entity_id
_entity_poly.type
_entity_poly.pdbx_seq_one_letter_code
_entity_poly.pdbx_strand_id
1 'polypeptide(L)'
;MNRRQAAEKALIKLGKQTAATWQRVRGEAFLGDVTIETGNTLYRFEDGVFSGRAPRPAAGSVPAWETPPNMEGVELIGFLADEGGLWSLSPRWRSGALAVITTKAKAFTLTSPTLACTVERPERPLRESPERSDVFVVPSSCPPSVRRPAPPSMTRVMQAAPASRG
;
A
#
# COMPACT_ATOMS: atom_id res chain seq x y z
N MET A 1 -12.29 10.34 -25.15
CA MET A 1 -12.03 9.03 -24.51
C MET A 1 -12.19 9.21 -23.01
N ASN A 2 -13.06 8.43 -22.35
CA ASN A 2 -13.31 8.57 -20.91
C ASN A 2 -12.01 8.24 -20.14
N ARG A 3 -11.56 9.11 -19.21
CA ARG A 3 -10.28 8.92 -18.48
C ARG A 3 -10.21 7.54 -17.80
N ARG A 4 -11.37 7.03 -17.35
CA ARG A 4 -11.53 5.68 -16.82
C ARG A 4 -11.16 4.58 -17.83
N GLN A 5 -11.65 4.66 -19.05
CA GLN A 5 -11.36 3.69 -20.11
C GLN A 5 -9.87 3.67 -20.48
N ALA A 6 -9.19 4.82 -20.39
CA ALA A 6 -7.75 4.91 -20.61
C ALA A 6 -6.97 4.18 -19.49
N ALA A 7 -7.38 4.38 -18.23
CA ALA A 7 -6.79 3.71 -17.08
C ALA A 7 -6.99 2.19 -17.13
N GLU A 8 -8.20 1.73 -17.51
CA GLU A 8 -8.51 0.31 -17.72
C GLU A 8 -7.61 -0.32 -18.79
N LYS A 9 -7.46 0.34 -19.95
CA LYS A 9 -6.56 -0.13 -21.01
C LYS A 9 -5.09 -0.19 -20.57
N ALA A 10 -4.63 0.82 -19.81
CA ALA A 10 -3.28 0.86 -19.28
C ALA A 10 -3.04 -0.28 -18.28
N LEU A 11 -4.00 -0.55 -17.40
CA LEU A 11 -3.93 -1.67 -16.45
C LEU A 11 -3.91 -3.04 -17.13
N ILE A 12 -4.72 -3.24 -18.17
CA ILE A 12 -4.70 -4.51 -18.93
C ILE A 12 -3.31 -4.71 -19.58
N LYS A 13 -2.70 -3.64 -20.10
CA LYS A 13 -1.38 -3.69 -20.73
C LYS A 13 -0.27 -3.95 -19.71
N LEU A 14 -0.27 -3.23 -18.59
CA LEU A 14 0.68 -3.41 -17.48
C LEU A 14 0.52 -4.80 -16.85
N GLY A 15 -0.72 -5.22 -16.67
CA GLY A 15 -1.11 -6.48 -16.09
C GLY A 15 -0.43 -7.71 -16.67
N LYS A 16 -0.26 -7.75 -18.00
CA LYS A 16 0.48 -8.83 -18.67
C LYS A 16 1.97 -8.89 -18.30
N GLN A 17 2.55 -7.75 -17.93
CA GLN A 17 3.97 -7.61 -17.58
C GLN A 17 4.21 -7.67 -16.06
N THR A 18 3.23 -7.30 -15.25
CA THR A 18 3.38 -7.11 -13.80
C THR A 18 2.55 -8.08 -12.94
N ALA A 19 1.81 -9.03 -13.53
CA ALA A 19 0.95 -9.96 -12.79
C ALA A 19 1.67 -10.69 -11.65
N ALA A 20 2.87 -11.20 -11.88
CA ALA A 20 3.64 -11.92 -10.85
C ALA A 20 4.05 -11.03 -9.67
N THR A 21 4.50 -9.80 -9.97
CA THR A 21 4.87 -8.81 -8.94
C THR A 21 3.67 -8.44 -8.08
N TRP A 22 2.52 -8.21 -8.71
CA TRP A 22 1.30 -7.83 -7.99
C TRP A 22 0.67 -8.99 -7.23
N GLN A 23 0.76 -10.22 -7.73
CA GLN A 23 0.36 -11.41 -6.97
C GLN A 23 1.17 -11.55 -5.69
N ARG A 24 2.49 -11.29 -5.74
CA ARG A 24 3.34 -11.28 -4.55
C ARG A 24 2.94 -10.17 -3.58
N VAL A 25 2.78 -8.93 -4.06
CA VAL A 25 2.37 -7.79 -3.21
C VAL A 25 1.00 -8.03 -2.58
N ARG A 26 0.06 -8.60 -3.34
CA ARG A 26 -1.27 -9.01 -2.86
C ARG A 26 -1.17 -9.99 -1.70
N GLY A 27 -0.33 -11.02 -1.83
CA GLY A 27 -0.14 -12.04 -0.81
C GLY A 27 0.43 -11.50 0.51
N GLU A 28 1.02 -10.31 0.50
CA GLU A 28 1.52 -9.63 1.69
C GLU A 28 0.54 -8.56 2.21
N ALA A 29 -0.12 -7.84 1.29
CA ALA A 29 -0.99 -6.70 1.61
C ALA A 29 -2.37 -7.11 2.12
N PHE A 30 -2.97 -8.13 1.50
CA PHE A 30 -4.38 -8.49 1.69
C PHE A 30 -4.56 -9.82 2.44
N LEU A 31 -3.68 -10.09 3.41
CA LEU A 31 -3.84 -11.21 4.34
C LEU A 31 -4.94 -10.93 5.36
N GLY A 32 -5.76 -11.94 5.63
CA GLY A 32 -6.94 -11.85 6.49
C GLY A 32 -8.20 -11.43 5.74
N ASP A 33 -9.16 -10.92 6.51
CA ASP A 33 -10.48 -10.60 6.01
C ASP A 33 -10.52 -9.15 5.54
N VAL A 34 -10.75 -8.96 4.25
CA VAL A 34 -10.85 -7.65 3.61
C VAL A 34 -12.28 -7.42 3.16
N THR A 35 -12.89 -6.36 3.67
CA THR A 35 -14.22 -5.90 3.22
C THR A 35 -14.10 -4.59 2.48
N ILE A 36 -14.60 -4.56 1.24
CA ILE A 36 -14.62 -3.40 0.36
C ILE A 36 -16.06 -2.94 0.18
N GLU A 37 -16.32 -1.69 0.53
CA GLU A 37 -17.61 -1.05 0.37
C GLU A 37 -17.63 -0.18 -0.89
N THR A 38 -18.62 -0.40 -1.74
CA THR A 38 -18.95 0.47 -2.87
C THR A 38 -20.32 1.10 -2.65
N GLY A 39 -20.78 1.94 -3.59
CA GLY A 39 -22.07 2.62 -3.46
C GLY A 39 -23.28 1.71 -3.21
N ASN A 40 -23.25 0.48 -3.72
CA ASN A 40 -24.39 -0.46 -3.66
C ASN A 40 -24.01 -1.89 -3.26
N THR A 41 -22.73 -2.22 -3.12
CA THR A 41 -22.28 -3.58 -2.89
C THR A 41 -21.12 -3.62 -1.91
N LEU A 42 -21.18 -4.57 -0.99
CA LEU A 42 -20.06 -5.01 -0.18
C LEU A 42 -19.40 -6.20 -0.87
N TYR A 43 -18.08 -6.19 -0.92
CA TYR A 43 -17.27 -7.31 -1.37
C TYR A 43 -16.42 -7.79 -0.21
N ARG A 44 -16.38 -9.10 0.01
CA ARG A 44 -15.53 -9.76 1.00
C ARG A 44 -14.47 -10.57 0.30
N PHE A 45 -13.25 -10.47 0.80
CA PHE A 45 -12.11 -11.25 0.40
C PHE A 45 -11.46 -11.86 1.63
N GLU A 46 -11.09 -13.12 1.53
CA GLU A 46 -10.36 -13.87 2.55
C GLU A 46 -8.98 -14.19 1.97
N ASP A 47 -7.93 -13.69 2.64
CA ASP A 47 -6.55 -13.71 2.13
C ASP A 47 -6.43 -13.16 0.70
N GLY A 48 -7.26 -12.17 0.37
CA GLY A 48 -7.34 -11.53 -0.94
C GLY A 48 -8.02 -12.39 -2.02
N VAL A 49 -8.59 -13.54 -1.70
CA VAL A 49 -9.48 -14.30 -2.60
C VAL A 49 -10.91 -13.89 -2.33
N PHE A 50 -11.70 -13.66 -3.37
CA PHE A 50 -13.11 -13.33 -3.24
C PHE A 50 -13.86 -14.46 -2.51
N SER A 51 -14.51 -14.11 -1.41
CA SER A 51 -15.32 -15.05 -0.61
C SER A 51 -16.81 -14.73 -0.66
N GLY A 52 -17.19 -13.48 -0.95
CA GLY A 52 -18.61 -13.18 -1.19
C GLY A 52 -18.89 -11.72 -1.51
N ARG A 53 -20.12 -11.45 -1.95
CA ARG A 53 -20.67 -10.11 -2.09
C ARG A 53 -22.04 -10.04 -1.45
N ALA A 54 -22.41 -8.86 -0.98
CA ALA A 54 -23.75 -8.57 -0.49
C ALA A 54 -24.20 -7.19 -1.00
N PRO A 55 -25.50 -6.97 -1.21
CA PRO A 55 -26.02 -5.61 -1.31
C PRO A 55 -25.61 -4.81 -0.08
N ARG A 56 -25.38 -3.50 -0.24
CA ARG A 56 -25.11 -2.63 0.91
C ARG A 56 -26.29 -2.74 1.90
N PRO A 57 -26.06 -3.18 3.15
CA PRO A 57 -27.13 -3.40 4.11
C PRO A 57 -27.80 -2.08 4.47
N ALA A 58 -29.10 -2.12 4.72
CA ALA A 58 -29.77 -1.04 5.46
C ALA A 58 -29.23 -1.03 6.90
N ALA A 59 -29.24 0.14 7.54
CA ALA A 59 -28.75 0.28 8.93
C ALA A 59 -29.39 -0.78 9.85
N GLY A 60 -28.56 -1.54 10.55
CA GLY A 60 -29.00 -2.61 11.47
C GLY A 60 -29.35 -3.95 10.84
N SER A 61 -29.20 -4.11 9.52
CA SER A 61 -29.38 -5.40 8.84
C SER A 61 -28.06 -6.18 8.69
N VAL A 62 -28.15 -7.50 8.80
CA VAL A 62 -27.02 -8.40 8.54
C VAL A 62 -26.88 -8.60 7.02
N PRO A 63 -25.69 -8.41 6.43
CA PRO A 63 -25.49 -8.64 5.00
C PRO A 63 -25.74 -10.10 4.63
N ALA A 64 -26.59 -10.34 3.63
CA ALA A 64 -26.75 -11.65 3.02
C ALA A 64 -25.62 -11.88 2.01
N TRP A 65 -24.58 -12.59 2.44
CA TRP A 65 -23.42 -12.90 1.60
C TRP A 65 -23.74 -13.99 0.58
N GLU A 66 -23.38 -13.73 -0.67
CA GLU A 66 -23.48 -14.67 -1.78
C GLU A 66 -22.12 -14.77 -2.50
N THR A 67 -21.77 -15.97 -2.94
CA THR A 67 -20.57 -16.22 -3.75
C THR A 67 -21.01 -16.67 -5.15
N PRO A 68 -21.17 -15.75 -6.11
CA PRO A 68 -21.54 -16.12 -7.46
C PRO A 68 -20.49 -17.07 -8.10
N PRO A 69 -20.91 -18.12 -8.83
CA PRO A 69 -19.97 -19.06 -9.46
C PRO A 69 -18.97 -18.38 -10.41
N ASN A 70 -19.36 -17.30 -11.06
CA ASN A 70 -18.50 -16.54 -11.98
C ASN A 70 -17.44 -15.68 -11.28
N MET A 71 -17.47 -15.60 -9.94
CA MET A 71 -16.49 -14.88 -9.12
C MET A 71 -15.52 -15.84 -8.42
N GLU A 72 -15.61 -17.15 -8.66
CA GLU A 72 -14.71 -18.12 -8.07
C GLU A 72 -13.25 -17.89 -8.53
N GLY A 73 -12.31 -17.82 -7.57
CA GLY A 73 -10.91 -17.54 -7.86
C GLY A 73 -10.65 -16.11 -8.33
N VAL A 74 -11.59 -15.19 -8.09
CA VAL A 74 -11.31 -13.76 -8.19
C VAL A 74 -10.36 -13.35 -7.07
N GLU A 75 -9.34 -12.58 -7.38
CA GLU A 75 -8.36 -12.10 -6.40
C GLU A 75 -8.34 -10.57 -6.36
N LEU A 76 -8.29 -9.99 -5.16
CA LEU A 76 -8.06 -8.56 -4.94
C LEU A 76 -6.58 -8.25 -5.09
N ILE A 77 -6.25 -7.41 -6.06
CA ILE A 77 -4.86 -7.08 -6.41
C ILE A 77 -4.41 -5.75 -5.81
N GLY A 78 -5.33 -4.80 -5.66
CA GLY A 78 -5.04 -3.48 -5.12
C GLY A 78 -6.13 -2.48 -5.45
N PHE A 79 -5.76 -1.20 -5.43
CA PHE A 79 -6.62 -0.06 -5.68
C PHE A 79 -6.01 0.85 -6.72
N LEU A 80 -6.83 1.30 -7.67
CA LEU A 80 -6.47 2.26 -8.69
C LEU A 80 -7.04 3.64 -8.32
N ALA A 81 -6.17 4.64 -8.15
CA ALA A 81 -6.58 5.99 -7.79
C ALA A 81 -6.17 7.02 -8.86
N ASP A 82 -6.99 8.06 -9.07
CA ASP A 82 -6.65 9.24 -9.86
C ASP A 82 -5.95 10.26 -8.95
N GLU A 83 -4.75 10.67 -9.34
CA GLU A 83 -3.90 11.65 -8.67
C GLU A 83 -3.78 12.91 -9.54
N GLY A 84 -4.92 13.53 -9.85
CA GLY A 84 -4.95 14.80 -10.58
C GLY A 84 -4.53 14.67 -12.05
N GLY A 85 -4.87 13.55 -12.69
CA GLY A 85 -4.56 13.28 -14.11
C GLY A 85 -3.57 12.14 -14.33
N LEU A 86 -2.97 11.61 -13.26
CA LEU A 86 -2.16 10.40 -13.28
C LEU A 86 -2.88 9.29 -12.53
N TRP A 87 -2.75 8.05 -13.00
CA TRP A 87 -3.34 6.89 -12.33
C TRP A 87 -2.27 6.07 -11.62
N SER A 88 -2.49 5.75 -10.36
CA SER A 88 -1.58 4.92 -9.55
C SER A 88 -2.27 3.65 -9.07
N LEU A 89 -1.59 2.50 -9.23
CA LEU A 89 -2.00 1.23 -8.65
C LEU A 89 -1.25 1.03 -7.33
N SER A 90 -1.97 0.75 -6.26
CA SER A 90 -1.41 0.66 -4.91
C SER A 90 -2.13 -0.40 -4.07
N PRO A 91 -1.44 -1.10 -3.15
CA PRO A 91 -2.13 -1.93 -2.17
C PRO A 91 -2.88 -1.09 -1.11
N ARG A 92 -2.59 0.21 -1.01
CA ARG A 92 -3.23 1.10 -0.04
C ARG A 92 -4.54 1.66 -0.60
N TRP A 93 -5.61 1.46 0.16
CA TRP A 93 -6.89 2.06 -0.15
C TRP A 93 -6.87 3.59 0.00
N ARG A 94 -7.65 4.27 -0.85
CA ARG A 94 -7.97 5.70 -0.78
C ARG A 94 -9.43 5.90 -1.17
N SER A 95 -10.07 6.90 -0.60
CA SER A 95 -11.47 7.23 -0.93
C SER A 95 -11.62 7.49 -2.44
N GLY A 96 -12.62 6.87 -3.05
CA GLY A 96 -12.90 6.99 -4.49
C GLY A 96 -12.01 6.12 -5.40
N ALA A 97 -11.00 5.43 -4.86
CA ALA A 97 -10.21 4.49 -5.63
C ALA A 97 -11.05 3.29 -6.08
N LEU A 98 -10.67 2.68 -7.20
CA LEU A 98 -11.35 1.51 -7.75
C LEU A 98 -10.61 0.26 -7.29
N ALA A 99 -11.29 -0.69 -6.65
CA ALA A 99 -10.67 -1.97 -6.36
C ALA A 99 -10.37 -2.70 -7.67
N VAL A 100 -9.14 -3.16 -7.80
CA VAL A 100 -8.63 -3.90 -8.94
C VAL A 100 -8.65 -5.37 -8.59
N ILE A 101 -9.42 -6.13 -9.35
CA ILE A 101 -9.56 -7.57 -9.18
C ILE A 101 -9.06 -8.30 -10.42
N THR A 102 -8.64 -9.55 -10.27
CA THR A 102 -8.30 -10.44 -11.39
C THR A 102 -9.07 -11.75 -11.27
N THR A 103 -9.31 -12.42 -12.40
CA THR A 103 -9.87 -13.78 -12.45
C THR A 103 -8.77 -14.82 -12.72
N LYS A 104 -9.10 -16.12 -12.67
CA LYS A 104 -8.22 -17.22 -13.15
C LYS A 104 -7.73 -17.00 -14.59
N ALA A 105 -8.50 -16.30 -15.43
CA ALA A 105 -8.11 -15.92 -16.79
C ALA A 105 -7.09 -14.76 -16.85
N LYS A 106 -6.62 -14.25 -15.70
CA LYS A 106 -5.66 -13.14 -15.54
C LYS A 106 -6.10 -11.82 -16.20
N ALA A 107 -7.41 -11.61 -16.32
CA ALA A 107 -7.98 -10.35 -16.81
C ALA A 107 -8.29 -9.42 -15.63
N PHE A 108 -7.69 -8.23 -15.62
CA PHE A 108 -7.98 -7.22 -14.60
C PHE A 108 -9.35 -6.57 -14.84
N THR A 109 -10.12 -6.46 -13.77
CA THR A 109 -11.44 -5.81 -13.76
C THR A 109 -11.48 -4.76 -12.65
N LEU A 110 -12.14 -3.64 -12.91
CA LEU A 110 -12.34 -2.55 -11.94
C LEU A 110 -13.75 -2.57 -11.39
N THR A 111 -13.87 -2.38 -10.09
CA THR A 111 -15.16 -2.22 -9.41
C THR A 111 -15.70 -0.79 -9.55
N SER A 112 -16.83 -0.51 -8.89
CA SER A 112 -17.31 0.85 -8.63
C SER A 112 -16.38 1.56 -7.63
N PRO A 113 -16.41 2.92 -7.55
CA PRO A 113 -15.64 3.66 -6.56
C PRO A 113 -15.81 3.11 -5.15
N THR A 114 -14.69 2.80 -4.51
CA THR A 114 -14.64 2.30 -3.13
C THR A 114 -14.84 3.44 -2.16
N LEU A 115 -15.83 3.30 -1.28
CA LEU A 115 -16.21 4.25 -0.24
C LEU A 115 -15.50 3.97 1.08
N ALA A 116 -15.28 2.69 1.40
CA ALA A 116 -14.56 2.25 2.58
C ALA A 116 -13.85 0.91 2.33
N CYS A 117 -12.77 0.66 3.08
CA CYS A 117 -12.05 -0.61 3.08
C CYS A 117 -11.66 -0.96 4.51
N THR A 118 -12.06 -2.15 4.96
CA THR A 118 -11.69 -2.71 6.27
C THR A 118 -10.79 -3.91 6.05
N VAL A 119 -9.71 -4.02 6.83
CA VAL A 119 -8.78 -5.15 6.78
C VAL A 119 -8.61 -5.67 8.20
N GLU A 120 -9.15 -6.85 8.47
CA GLU A 120 -8.99 -7.59 9.72
C GLU A 120 -7.93 -8.65 9.49
N ARG A 121 -6.70 -8.33 9.93
CA ARG A 121 -5.58 -9.26 9.80
C ARG A 121 -5.61 -10.22 10.99
N PRO A 122 -5.50 -11.55 10.78
CA PRO A 122 -5.31 -12.47 11.89
C PRO A 122 -4.07 -12.02 12.67
N GLU A 123 -4.21 -11.85 13.99
CA GLU A 123 -3.08 -11.52 14.85
C GLU A 123 -1.97 -12.52 14.55
N ARG A 124 -0.86 -12.03 13.98
CA ARG A 124 0.34 -12.86 13.96
C ARG A 124 0.69 -13.07 15.43
N PRO A 125 0.93 -14.31 15.90
CA PRO A 125 1.61 -14.46 17.17
C PRO A 125 2.90 -13.63 17.05
N LEU A 126 3.09 -12.69 17.98
CA LEU A 126 4.37 -12.04 18.16
C LEU A 126 5.40 -13.17 18.13
N ARG A 127 6.26 -13.19 17.12
CA ARG A 127 7.50 -13.94 17.24
C ARG A 127 8.21 -13.28 18.42
N GLU A 128 8.08 -13.89 19.59
CA GLU A 128 9.10 -13.78 20.62
C GLU A 128 10.41 -14.05 19.89
N SER A 129 11.20 -12.99 19.68
CA SER A 129 12.62 -13.18 19.42
C SER A 129 13.11 -14.14 20.50
N PRO A 130 13.78 -15.26 20.16
CA PRO A 130 14.51 -15.94 21.19
C PRO A 130 15.55 -14.94 21.68
N GLU A 131 15.35 -14.44 22.90
CA GLU A 131 16.43 -13.93 23.71
C GLU A 131 17.50 -15.02 23.71
N ARG A 132 18.51 -14.83 22.87
CA ARG A 132 19.77 -15.54 23.03
C ARG A 132 20.43 -14.91 24.25
N SER A 133 20.06 -15.43 25.40
CA SER A 133 20.82 -15.31 26.65
C SER A 133 22.11 -16.11 26.52
N ASP A 134 23.02 -15.68 25.65
CA ASP A 134 24.42 -16.04 25.76
C ASP A 134 25.08 -14.95 26.61
N VAL A 135 24.98 -15.17 27.93
CA VAL A 135 25.76 -14.45 28.93
C VAL A 135 27.23 -14.74 28.67
N PHE A 136 27.92 -13.80 28.05
CA PHE A 136 29.33 -13.57 28.31
C PHE A 136 29.49 -12.17 28.88
N VAL A 137 29.65 -12.13 30.20
CA VAL A 137 30.08 -10.96 30.95
C VAL A 137 31.45 -10.54 30.44
N VAL A 138 31.55 -9.32 29.90
CA VAL A 138 32.80 -8.56 29.84
C VAL A 138 32.52 -7.21 30.51
N PRO A 139 33.28 -6.81 31.53
CA PRO A 139 32.95 -5.67 32.39
C PRO A 139 33.00 -4.34 31.64
N SER A 140 32.03 -3.47 31.96
CA SER A 140 31.95 -2.08 31.52
C SER A 140 33.26 -1.34 31.74
N SER A 141 33.84 -0.82 30.67
CA SER A 141 34.69 0.36 30.71
C SER A 141 34.11 1.40 29.74
N CYS A 142 33.99 2.62 30.25
CA CYS A 142 33.32 3.76 29.62
C CYS A 142 33.81 4.03 28.18
N PRO A 143 32.96 4.43 27.24
CA PRO A 143 33.43 4.99 25.98
C PRO A 143 34.01 6.40 26.23
N PRO A 144 35.17 6.77 25.62
CA PRO A 144 35.69 8.12 25.71
C PRO A 144 34.76 9.10 24.99
N SER A 145 34.51 10.24 25.62
CA SER A 145 33.75 11.36 25.07
C SER A 145 34.38 11.83 23.76
N VAL A 146 33.73 11.56 22.63
CA VAL A 146 34.12 12.08 21.32
C VAL A 146 33.75 13.56 21.27
N ARG A 147 34.72 14.43 21.59
CA ARG A 147 34.62 15.87 21.32
C ARG A 147 34.52 16.06 19.80
N ARG A 148 33.37 16.52 19.31
CA ARG A 148 33.27 17.09 17.95
C ARG A 148 34.15 18.34 17.86
N PRO A 149 35.04 18.49 16.87
CA PRO A 149 35.66 19.77 16.60
C PRO A 149 34.61 20.77 16.08
N ALA A 150 34.69 22.01 16.55
CA ALA A 150 33.82 23.11 16.13
C ALA A 150 33.97 23.37 14.60
N PRO A 151 32.91 23.82 13.91
CA PRO A 151 33.01 24.16 12.49
C PRO A 151 33.92 25.39 12.29
N PRO A 152 34.75 25.41 11.24
CA PRO A 152 35.58 26.56 10.91
C PRO A 152 34.71 27.78 10.58
N SER A 153 34.94 28.88 11.31
CA SER A 153 34.24 30.15 11.14
C SER A 153 34.57 30.80 9.79
N MET A 154 33.55 31.36 9.13
CA MET A 154 33.69 32.12 7.88
C MET A 154 34.54 33.38 8.09
N THR A 155 35.73 33.42 7.50
CA THR A 155 36.51 34.65 7.39
C THR A 155 35.92 35.54 6.31
N ARG A 156 35.42 36.70 6.74
CA ARG A 156 34.91 37.81 5.94
C ARG A 156 36.07 38.41 5.13
N VAL A 157 36.01 38.31 3.80
CA VAL A 157 36.96 38.96 2.88
C VAL A 157 36.72 40.47 2.97
N MET A 158 37.66 41.22 3.57
CA MET A 158 37.70 42.67 3.43
C MET A 158 38.38 43.04 2.11
N GLN A 159 37.64 43.78 1.29
CA GLN A 159 38.07 44.40 0.05
C GLN A 159 38.98 45.59 0.38
N ALA A 160 40.21 45.62 -0.13
CA ALA A 160 41.10 46.77 -0.02
C ALA A 160 40.82 47.76 -1.17
N ALA A 161 40.69 49.04 -0.84
CA ALA A 161 40.56 50.14 -1.81
C ALA A 161 41.93 50.49 -2.44
N PRO A 162 41.96 51.00 -3.69
CA PRO A 162 43.20 51.25 -4.41
C PRO A 162 43.86 52.57 -4.00
N ALA A 163 45.18 52.54 -3.79
CA ALA A 163 46.00 53.76 -3.67
C ALA A 163 46.31 54.30 -5.08
N SER A 164 45.86 55.52 -5.35
CA SER A 164 46.22 56.30 -6.54
C SER A 164 47.68 56.76 -6.44
N ARG A 165 48.45 56.55 -7.52
CA ARG A 165 49.73 57.22 -7.78
C ARG A 165 49.47 58.69 -8.14
N GLY A 166 50.27 59.57 -7.55
CA GLY A 166 50.39 61.00 -7.87
C GLY A 166 51.52 61.57 -7.04
#